data_AF-A0A4Y7IPL1-F1
#
_entry.id   AF-A0A4Y7IPL1-F1
#
_cell.length_a   1.000
_cell.length_b   1.000
_cell.length_c   1.000
_cell.angle_alpha   90.00
_cell.angle_beta   90.00
_cell.angle_gamma   90.00
#
_symmetry.space_group_name_H-M   'P 1'
#
loop_
_entity.id
_entity.type
_entity.pdbx_description
1 polymer ?
#
loop_
_entity_poly.entity_id
_entity_poly.type
_entity_poly.pdbx_seq_one_letter_code
_entity_poly.pdbx_strand_id
1 'polypeptide(L)'
;MECSIYYFYCQMCRYFGRLIRFKSKSMASQFGPRTNSANSMDSQGQNTSLQRLHHVEKRVVRVLELAGGVMDELSNPTGPRVEVVNNHCREFMQSIKDIQVTLREEIKSACEYRPFEKCDYSSRISNEICCKKLEYVMKQLDDMKQSIERYDSSV
;
A
#
# COMPACT_ATOMS: atom_id res chain seq x y z
N MET A 1 18.14 13.49 -38.38
CA MET A 1 17.64 12.37 -37.55
C MET A 1 17.89 12.56 -36.05
N GLU A 2 18.67 13.56 -35.61
CA GLU A 2 18.94 13.79 -34.17
C GLU A 2 17.75 14.37 -33.38
N CYS A 3 16.81 15.06 -34.03
CA CYS A 3 15.64 15.65 -33.33
C CYS A 3 14.65 14.63 -32.76
N SER A 4 14.54 13.42 -33.33
CA SER A 4 13.53 12.44 -32.88
C SER A 4 13.95 11.69 -31.61
N ILE A 5 15.25 11.50 -31.40
CA ILE A 5 15.79 10.78 -30.22
C ILE A 5 15.70 11.64 -28.96
N TYR A 6 16.03 12.94 -29.07
CA TYR A 6 15.85 13.89 -27.97
C TYR A 6 14.38 14.07 -27.57
N TYR A 7 13.47 14.02 -28.54
CA TYR A 7 12.03 14.08 -28.27
C TYR A 7 11.56 12.85 -27.48
N PHE A 8 12.06 11.66 -27.82
CA PHE A 8 11.71 10.42 -27.13
C PHE A 8 12.23 10.38 -25.69
N TYR A 9 13.50 10.77 -25.47
CA TYR A 9 14.07 10.89 -24.12
C TYR A 9 13.33 11.92 -23.26
N CYS A 10 13.00 13.09 -23.82
CA CYS A 10 12.26 14.14 -23.10
C CYS A 10 10.81 13.71 -22.78
N GLN A 11 10.16 12.96 -23.67
CA GLN A 11 8.83 12.42 -23.45
C GLN A 11 8.83 11.37 -22.31
N MET A 12 9.83 10.48 -22.31
CA MET A 12 10.00 9.42 -21.31
C MET A 12 10.32 9.97 -19.91
N CYS A 13 11.25 10.92 -19.81
CA CYS A 13 11.56 11.59 -18.53
C CYS A 13 10.36 12.37 -17.98
N ARG A 14 9.57 13.02 -18.84
CA ARG A 14 8.33 13.72 -18.43
C ARG A 14 7.23 12.75 -17.99
N TYR A 15 7.13 11.57 -18.60
CA TYR A 15 6.13 10.56 -18.23
C TYR A 15 6.45 9.95 -16.85
N PHE A 16 7.72 9.59 -16.62
CA PHE A 16 8.20 9.08 -15.32
C PHE A 16 8.04 10.12 -14.21
N GLY A 17 8.41 11.39 -14.46
CA GLY A 17 8.26 12.47 -13.48
C GLY A 17 6.80 12.79 -13.11
N ARG A 18 5.86 12.67 -14.06
CA ARG A 18 4.43 12.85 -13.77
C ARG A 18 3.83 11.66 -13.01
N LEU A 19 4.27 10.44 -13.29
CA LEU A 19 3.79 9.24 -12.60
C LEU A 19 4.15 9.27 -11.10
N ILE A 20 5.36 9.74 -10.76
CA ILE A 20 5.78 9.94 -9.37
C ILE A 20 5.01 11.09 -8.70
N ARG A 21 4.79 12.21 -9.41
CA ARG A 21 4.11 13.40 -8.86
C ARG A 21 2.60 13.23 -8.67
N PHE A 22 1.93 12.41 -9.48
CA PHE A 22 0.50 12.13 -9.33
C PHE A 22 0.19 11.37 -8.03
N LYS A 23 1.12 10.53 -7.56
CA LYS A 23 1.01 9.76 -6.31
C LYS A 23 1.03 10.66 -5.07
N SER A 24 1.75 11.78 -5.10
CA SER A 24 1.83 12.70 -3.96
C SER A 24 0.53 13.50 -3.73
N LYS A 25 -0.28 13.74 -4.77
CA LYS A 25 -1.56 14.45 -4.64
C LYS A 25 -2.74 13.54 -4.25
N SER A 26 -2.70 12.27 -4.63
CA SER A 26 -3.81 11.34 -4.36
C SER A 26 -3.93 10.93 -2.88
N MET A 27 -2.85 10.96 -2.11
CA MET A 27 -2.86 10.52 -0.70
C MET A 27 -3.46 11.53 0.28
N ALA A 28 -3.67 12.78 -0.13
CA ALA A 28 -4.16 13.84 0.75
C ALA A 28 -5.70 13.95 0.83
N SER A 29 -6.46 13.20 0.00
CA SER A 29 -7.89 13.50 -0.25
C SER A 29 -8.90 12.49 0.30
N GLN A 30 -8.51 11.41 1.00
CA GLN A 30 -9.43 10.31 1.37
C GLN A 30 -9.69 10.09 2.87
N PHE A 31 -9.71 11.15 3.67
CA PHE A 31 -10.22 11.10 5.05
C PHE A 31 -11.69 11.57 5.09
N GLY A 32 -12.61 10.66 4.80
CA GLY A 32 -14.04 10.80 5.12
C GLY A 32 -14.55 9.52 5.80
N PRO A 33 -15.53 9.60 6.73
CA PRO A 33 -16.00 8.43 7.46
C PRO A 33 -17.13 7.74 6.70
N ARG A 34 -17.09 6.40 6.57
CA ARG A 34 -18.28 5.61 6.21
C ARG A 34 -18.19 4.16 6.67
N THR A 35 -19.39 3.65 6.95
CA THR A 35 -19.78 2.49 7.76
C THR A 35 -19.81 1.14 7.03
N ASN A 36 -19.53 0.07 7.79
CA ASN A 36 -19.95 -1.35 7.68
C ASN A 36 -19.63 -2.14 6.39
N SER A 37 -18.91 -3.26 6.48
CA SER A 37 -19.46 -4.61 6.76
C SER A 37 -18.37 -5.69 6.57
N ALA A 38 -18.49 -6.79 7.32
CA ALA A 38 -17.45 -7.80 7.56
C ALA A 38 -17.07 -8.68 6.35
N ASN A 39 -15.81 -9.15 6.31
CA ASN A 39 -15.47 -10.58 6.12
C ASN A 39 -13.98 -10.90 6.36
N SER A 40 -13.75 -12.12 6.87
CA SER A 40 -12.47 -12.69 7.32
C SER A 40 -11.86 -13.59 6.24
N MET A 41 -10.83 -13.14 5.50
CA MET A 41 -9.98 -13.99 4.62
C MET A 41 -8.67 -13.29 4.14
N ASP A 42 -7.88 -12.67 5.02
CA ASP A 42 -6.75 -11.80 4.60
C ASP A 42 -5.38 -12.47 4.37
N SER A 43 -5.11 -13.66 4.93
CA SER A 43 -3.74 -14.23 4.88
C SER A 43 -3.33 -14.78 3.51
N GLN A 44 -4.29 -15.30 2.74
CA GLN A 44 -4.03 -15.82 1.40
C GLN A 44 -3.85 -14.70 0.36
N GLY A 45 -4.55 -13.57 0.53
CA GLY A 45 -4.42 -12.39 -0.34
C GLY A 45 -3.04 -11.72 -0.25
N GLN A 46 -2.45 -11.64 0.94
CA GLN A 46 -1.14 -11.02 1.14
C GLN A 46 0.00 -11.77 0.43
N ASN A 47 0.01 -13.10 0.44
CA ASN A 47 1.01 -13.90 -0.30
C ASN A 47 0.90 -13.69 -1.82
N THR A 48 -0.32 -13.54 -2.34
CA THR A 48 -0.52 -13.24 -3.76
C THR A 48 -0.05 -11.83 -4.14
N SER A 49 -0.24 -10.85 -3.26
CA SER A 49 0.22 -9.47 -3.46
C SER A 49 1.74 -9.38 -3.59
N LEU A 50 2.47 -10.03 -2.67
CA LEU A 50 3.94 -10.07 -2.73
C LEU A 50 4.45 -10.74 -4.01
N GLN A 51 3.80 -11.82 -4.46
CA GLN A 51 4.14 -12.46 -5.74
C GLN A 51 3.90 -11.53 -6.94
N ARG A 52 2.79 -10.79 -6.96
CA ARG A 52 2.49 -9.81 -8.03
C ARG A 52 3.52 -8.67 -8.04
N LEU A 53 3.93 -8.18 -6.87
CA LEU A 53 4.98 -7.16 -6.76
C LEU A 53 6.36 -7.66 -7.18
N HIS A 54 6.73 -8.89 -6.83
CA HIS A 54 7.98 -9.50 -7.31
C HIS A 54 7.96 -9.71 -8.83
N HIS A 55 6.80 -10.03 -9.42
CA HIS A 55 6.66 -10.05 -10.86
C HIS A 55 6.87 -8.65 -11.47
N VAL A 56 6.34 -7.59 -10.85
CA VAL A 56 6.61 -6.21 -11.28
C VAL A 56 8.11 -5.89 -11.25
N GLU A 57 8.82 -6.27 -10.20
CA GLU A 57 10.27 -6.06 -10.08
C GLU A 57 11.03 -6.68 -11.26
N LYS A 58 10.72 -7.94 -11.59
CA LYS A 58 11.30 -8.62 -12.77
C LYS A 58 11.00 -7.90 -14.08
N ARG A 59 9.79 -7.35 -14.22
CA ARG A 59 9.41 -6.58 -15.42
C ARG A 59 10.13 -5.24 -15.50
N VAL A 60 10.43 -4.59 -14.37
CA VAL A 60 11.24 -3.36 -14.34
C VAL A 60 12.65 -3.66 -14.87
N VAL A 61 13.26 -4.77 -14.45
CA VAL A 61 14.56 -5.20 -15.01
C VAL A 61 14.47 -5.41 -16.52
N ARG A 62 13.44 -6.14 -16.99
CA ARG A 62 13.20 -6.36 -18.42
C ARG A 62 13.05 -5.06 -19.21
N VAL A 63 12.36 -4.06 -18.67
CA VAL A 63 12.21 -2.74 -19.31
C VAL A 63 13.57 -2.06 -19.49
N LEU A 64 14.48 -2.19 -18.51
CA LEU A 64 15.84 -1.66 -18.62
C LEU A 64 16.66 -2.40 -19.68
N GLU A 65 16.54 -3.73 -19.75
CA GLU A 65 17.19 -4.54 -20.79
C GLU A 65 16.72 -4.13 -22.20
N LEU A 66 15.41 -3.93 -22.38
CA LEU A 66 14.84 -3.50 -23.67
C LEU A 66 15.34 -2.10 -24.07
N ALA A 67 15.48 -1.18 -23.11
CA ALA A 67 16.07 0.14 -23.37
C ALA A 67 17.55 0.04 -23.76
N GLY A 68 18.31 -0.83 -23.08
CA GLY A 68 19.70 -1.15 -23.45
C GLY A 68 19.80 -1.73 -24.85
N GLY A 69 18.94 -2.70 -25.21
CA GLY A 69 18.91 -3.29 -26.54
C GLY A 69 18.56 -2.28 -27.66
N VAL A 70 17.74 -1.27 -27.38
CA VAL A 70 17.53 -0.15 -28.32
C VAL A 70 18.81 0.68 -28.47
N MET A 71 19.52 0.97 -27.37
CA MET A 71 20.78 1.72 -27.42
C MET A 71 21.86 0.95 -28.19
N ASP A 72 21.98 -0.35 -27.97
CA ASP A 72 22.92 -1.22 -28.69
C ASP A 72 22.64 -1.22 -30.20
N GLU A 73 21.37 -1.37 -30.58
CA GLU A 73 20.97 -1.37 -31.99
C GLU A 73 21.18 0.01 -32.65
N LEU A 74 21.00 1.11 -31.91
CA LEU A 74 21.32 2.46 -32.38
C LEU A 74 22.82 2.71 -32.53
N SER A 75 23.66 2.01 -31.76
CA SER A 75 25.12 2.10 -31.84
C SER A 75 25.75 1.25 -32.95
N ASN A 76 24.94 0.45 -33.67
CA ASN A 76 25.41 -0.45 -34.71
C ASN A 76 26.11 0.32 -35.86
N PRO A 77 27.37 -0.02 -36.21
CA PRO A 77 28.12 0.67 -37.27
C PRO A 77 27.50 0.53 -38.66
N THR A 78 26.66 -0.49 -38.87
CA THR A 78 25.93 -0.74 -40.13
C THR A 78 24.61 0.04 -40.21
N GLY A 79 24.28 0.81 -39.16
CA GLY A 79 23.01 1.49 -38.98
C GLY A 79 21.98 0.64 -38.21
N PRO A 80 21.00 1.29 -37.56
CA PRO A 80 20.03 0.60 -36.72
C PRO A 80 19.03 -0.21 -37.53
N ARG A 81 18.82 -1.46 -37.15
CA ARG A 81 17.74 -2.27 -37.73
C ARG A 81 16.41 -1.85 -37.14
N VAL A 82 15.65 -1.10 -37.94
CA VAL A 82 14.37 -0.49 -37.57
C VAL A 82 13.37 -1.52 -37.02
N GLU A 83 13.35 -2.75 -37.57
CA GLU A 83 12.44 -3.81 -37.10
C GLU A 83 12.72 -4.22 -35.65
N VAL A 84 14.00 -4.31 -35.27
CA VAL A 84 14.40 -4.71 -33.91
C VAL A 84 14.18 -3.58 -32.92
N VAL A 85 14.51 -2.35 -33.32
CA VAL A 85 14.18 -1.16 -32.52
C VAL A 85 12.67 -1.07 -32.27
N ASN A 86 11.84 -1.28 -33.30
CA ASN A 86 10.39 -1.23 -33.17
C ASN A 86 9.85 -2.35 -32.27
N ASN A 87 10.38 -3.56 -32.37
CA ASN A 87 9.99 -4.67 -31.51
C ASN A 87 10.36 -4.39 -30.05
N HIS A 88 11.59 -3.96 -29.78
CA HIS A 88 12.01 -3.57 -28.43
C HIS A 88 11.16 -2.42 -27.88
N CYS A 89 10.88 -1.39 -28.67
CA CYS A 89 10.01 -0.27 -28.27
C CYS A 89 8.58 -0.74 -27.95
N ARG A 90 8.02 -1.67 -28.75
CA ARG A 90 6.68 -2.21 -28.53
C ARG A 90 6.62 -3.03 -27.24
N GLU A 91 7.57 -3.92 -27.02
CA GLU A 91 7.66 -4.74 -25.82
C GLU A 91 7.91 -3.88 -24.57
N PHE A 92 8.71 -2.83 -24.71
CA PHE A 92 8.97 -1.83 -23.67
C PHE A 92 7.66 -1.14 -23.27
N MET A 93 6.91 -0.62 -24.23
CA MET A 93 5.63 0.06 -23.95
C MET A 93 4.62 -0.86 -23.31
N GLN A 94 4.54 -2.13 -23.76
CA GLN A 94 3.64 -3.10 -23.16
C GLN A 94 4.02 -3.41 -21.71
N SER A 95 5.32 -3.63 -21.45
CA SER A 95 5.82 -3.90 -20.11
C SER A 95 5.59 -2.74 -19.15
N ILE A 96 5.76 -1.50 -19.60
CA ILE A 96 5.42 -0.30 -18.82
C ILE A 96 3.93 -0.25 -18.49
N LYS A 97 3.04 -0.52 -19.45
CA LYS A 97 1.59 -0.52 -19.20
C LYS A 97 1.21 -1.56 -18.16
N ASP A 98 1.76 -2.76 -18.26
CA ASP A 98 1.43 -3.84 -17.34
C ASP A 98 1.94 -3.55 -15.93
N ILE A 99 3.17 -3.03 -15.79
CA ILE A 99 3.71 -2.53 -14.51
C ILE A 99 2.78 -1.47 -13.91
N GLN A 100 2.32 -0.52 -14.71
CA GLN A 100 1.42 0.55 -14.25
C GLN A 100 0.07 0.02 -13.76
N VAL A 101 -0.52 -0.94 -14.48
CA VAL A 101 -1.81 -1.56 -14.09
C VAL A 101 -1.64 -2.32 -12.77
N THR A 102 -0.66 -3.22 -12.68
CA THR A 102 -0.44 -4.02 -11.46
C THR A 102 -0.13 -3.13 -10.26
N LEU A 103 0.77 -2.16 -10.40
CA LEU A 103 1.06 -1.24 -9.28
C LEU A 103 -0.15 -0.41 -8.85
N ARG A 104 -1.01 0.00 -9.79
CA ARG A 104 -2.25 0.72 -9.45
C ARG A 104 -3.18 -0.15 -8.63
N GLU A 105 -3.34 -1.41 -9.00
CA GLU A 105 -4.15 -2.39 -8.28
C GLU A 105 -3.59 -2.67 -6.89
N GLU A 106 -2.28 -2.88 -6.76
CA GLU A 106 -1.64 -3.09 -5.46
C GLU A 106 -1.75 -1.86 -4.55
N ILE A 107 -1.57 -0.65 -5.09
CA ILE A 107 -1.74 0.58 -4.30
C ILE A 107 -3.20 0.71 -3.85
N LYS A 108 -4.17 0.46 -4.73
CA LYS A 108 -5.59 0.49 -4.38
C LYS A 108 -5.89 -0.53 -3.28
N SER A 109 -5.43 -1.76 -3.43
CA SER A 109 -5.59 -2.82 -2.43
C SER A 109 -4.92 -2.48 -1.09
N ALA A 110 -3.71 -1.93 -1.10
CA ALA A 110 -3.01 -1.51 0.11
C ALA A 110 -3.67 -0.31 0.80
N CYS A 111 -4.30 0.60 0.04
CA CYS A 111 -5.07 1.71 0.60
C CYS A 111 -6.44 1.29 1.13
N GLU A 112 -7.06 0.26 0.54
CA GLU A 112 -8.24 -0.42 1.08
C GLU A 112 -7.89 -1.21 2.34
N TYR A 113 -6.67 -1.75 2.44
CA TYR A 113 -6.14 -2.38 3.65
C TYR A 113 -5.80 -1.33 4.73
N ARG A 114 -6.80 -0.93 5.52
CA ARG A 114 -6.60 -0.08 6.72
C ARG A 114 -6.40 -0.94 7.98
N PRO A 115 -5.21 -0.93 8.62
CA PRO A 115 -4.95 -1.71 9.84
C PRO A 115 -5.81 -1.26 11.05
N PHE A 116 -6.34 -0.04 11.02
CA PHE A 116 -7.09 0.55 12.13
C PHE A 116 -8.55 0.13 12.19
N GLU A 117 -9.06 -0.55 11.17
CA GLU A 117 -10.47 -0.94 11.12
C GLU A 117 -10.76 -2.19 11.97
N LYS A 118 -9.71 -2.95 12.35
CA LYS A 118 -9.75 -4.13 13.23
C LYS A 118 -9.00 -3.94 14.55
N CYS A 119 -8.60 -2.71 14.89
CA CYS A 119 -7.83 -2.45 16.11
C CYS A 119 -8.74 -2.49 17.35
N ASP A 120 -8.74 -3.62 18.06
CA ASP A 120 -9.48 -3.81 19.31
C ASP A 120 -8.82 -3.12 20.52
N TYR A 121 -7.64 -2.50 20.32
CA TYR A 121 -6.86 -1.87 21.39
C TYR A 121 -7.68 -0.87 22.21
N SER A 122 -8.42 0.03 21.57
CA SER A 122 -9.22 1.04 22.26
C SER A 122 -10.31 0.39 23.13
N SER A 123 -11.03 -0.58 22.58
CA SER A 123 -12.06 -1.34 23.29
C SER A 123 -11.48 -2.16 24.44
N ARG A 124 -10.32 -2.79 24.22
CA ARG A 124 -9.62 -3.59 25.23
C ARG A 124 -9.14 -2.74 26.40
N ILE A 125 -8.48 -1.61 26.11
CA ILE A 125 -7.99 -0.69 27.15
C ILE A 125 -9.17 -0.05 27.91
N SER A 126 -10.25 0.31 27.22
CA SER A 126 -11.46 0.83 27.86
C SER A 126 -12.08 -0.20 28.83
N ASN A 127 -12.17 -1.46 28.41
CA ASN A 127 -12.65 -2.55 29.28
C ASN A 127 -11.72 -2.78 30.48
N GLU A 128 -10.41 -2.79 30.28
CA GLU A 128 -9.44 -2.95 31.37
C GLU A 128 -9.58 -1.83 32.42
N ILE A 129 -9.75 -0.59 31.96
CA ILE A 129 -10.02 0.57 32.84
C ILE A 129 -11.37 0.39 33.56
N CYS A 130 -12.40 -0.10 32.87
CA CYS A 130 -13.71 -0.35 33.46
C CYS A 130 -13.64 -1.39 34.58
N CYS A 131 -12.93 -2.50 34.37
CA CYS A 131 -12.72 -3.53 35.40
C CYS A 131 -12.02 -2.95 36.64
N LYS A 132 -10.95 -2.16 36.45
CA LYS A 132 -10.26 -1.49 37.56
C LYS A 132 -11.16 -0.53 38.35
N LYS A 133 -12.07 0.17 37.67
CA LYS A 133 -13.08 1.02 38.33
C LYS A 133 -14.07 0.18 39.13
N LEU A 134 -14.51 -0.96 38.60
CA LEU A 134 -15.43 -1.86 39.31
C LEU A 134 -14.78 -2.48 40.54
N GLU A 135 -13.54 -2.93 40.45
CA GLU A 135 -12.76 -3.42 41.60
C GLU A 135 -12.69 -2.38 42.71
N TYR A 136 -12.46 -1.10 42.35
CA TYR A 136 -12.47 -0.01 43.31
C TYR A 136 -13.85 0.17 43.98
N VAL A 137 -14.93 0.16 43.20
CA VAL A 137 -16.29 0.28 43.75
C VAL A 137 -16.62 -0.90 44.67
N MET A 138 -16.25 -2.13 44.30
CA MET A 138 -16.44 -3.30 45.15
C MET A 138 -15.72 -3.15 46.48
N LYS A 139 -14.46 -2.69 46.46
CA LYS A 139 -13.71 -2.42 47.69
C LYS A 139 -14.42 -1.39 48.58
N GLN A 140 -14.91 -0.29 48.00
CA GLN A 140 -15.66 0.72 48.76
C GLN A 140 -16.97 0.15 49.35
N LEU A 141 -17.66 -0.73 48.63
CA LEU A 141 -18.87 -1.40 49.13
C LEU A 141 -18.54 -2.34 50.30
N ASP A 142 -17.45 -3.09 50.22
CA ASP A 142 -16.99 -3.95 51.30
C ASP A 142 -16.59 -3.15 52.55
N ASP A 143 -15.93 -2.00 52.37
CA ASP A 143 -15.57 -1.10 53.47
C ASP A 143 -16.83 -0.53 54.15
N MET A 144 -17.85 -0.16 53.38
CA MET A 144 -19.15 0.28 53.92
C MET A 144 -19.87 -0.84 54.66
N LYS A 145 -19.89 -2.06 54.08
CA LYS A 145 -20.48 -3.23 54.71
C LYS A 145 -19.83 -3.54 56.06
N GLN A 146 -18.50 -3.56 56.13
CA GLN A 146 -17.76 -3.75 57.38
C GLN A 146 -18.06 -2.63 58.40
N SER A 147 -18.24 -1.40 57.93
CA SER A 147 -18.59 -0.28 58.81
C SER A 147 -19.97 -0.46 59.43
N ILE A 148 -20.94 -0.96 58.66
CA ILE A 148 -22.29 -1.28 59.15
C ILE A 148 -22.23 -2.46 60.14
N GLU A 149 -21.55 -3.56 59.79
CA GLU A 149 -21.42 -4.74 60.67
C GLU A 149 -20.76 -4.40 62.02
N ARG A 150 -19.77 -3.51 62.02
CA ARG A 150 -19.13 -3.01 63.25
C ARG A 150 -20.08 -2.17 64.10
N TYR A 151 -20.95 -1.38 63.48
CA TYR A 151 -21.95 -0.58 64.18
C TYR A 151 -23.00 -1.49 64.83
N ASP A 152 -23.53 -2.46 64.09
CA ASP A 152 -24.51 -3.44 64.60
C ASP A 152 -23.94 -4.32 65.72
N SER A 153 -22.62 -4.61 65.71
CA SER A 153 -21.95 -5.36 66.78
C SER A 153 -21.65 -4.53 68.03
N SER A 154 -21.85 -3.21 67.98
CA SER A 154 -21.57 -2.26 69.08
C SER A 154 -22.82 -1.78 69.82
N VAL A 155 -24.00 -2.24 69.39
CA VAL A 155 -25.32 -2.06 70.01
C VAL A 155 -25.71 -3.36 70.71
#